data_AF-A0AAV3HZ61-F1
#
_entry.id   AF-A0AAV3HZ61-F1
#
_cell.length_a   1.000
_cell.length_b   1.000
_cell.length_c   1.000
_cell.angle_alpha   90.00
_cell.angle_beta   90.00
_cell.angle_gamma   90.00
#
_symmetry.space_group_name_H-M   'P 1'
#
loop_
_entity.id
_entity.type
_entity.pdbx_description
1 polymer ?
#
loop_
_entity_poly.entity_id
_entity_poly.type
_entity_poly.pdbx_seq_one_letter_code
_entity_poly.pdbx_strand_id
1 'polypeptide(L)'
;MQSGPMLMENSVINPRIHPNVASRKIRNGVGINKHGNAVFLLSQQATNFYDFACYAKAKLNVEQLLYLDGTISHMYMKGGAIPWQRYPFVTMISVERKG
;
A
#
# COMPACT_ATOMS: atom_id res chain seq x y z
N MET A 1 -13.63 4.23 -5.17
CA MET A 1 -12.50 3.44 -4.64
C MET A 1 -13.07 2.19 -4.00
N GLN A 2 -12.90 1.03 -4.64
CA GLN A 2 -13.08 -0.23 -3.93
C GLN A 2 -11.72 -0.55 -3.29
N SER A 3 -11.67 -0.86 -2.01
CA SER A 3 -10.46 -1.27 -1.31
C SER A 3 -10.66 -2.66 -0.72
N GLY A 4 -9.56 -3.33 -0.40
CA GLY A 4 -9.59 -4.65 0.16
C GLY A 4 -8.75 -5.64 -0.64
N PRO A 5 -8.08 -6.59 0.03
CA PRO A 5 -8.31 -6.97 1.42
C PRO A 5 -7.64 -6.06 2.48
N MET A 6 -8.19 -6.06 3.71
CA MET A 6 -7.48 -5.60 4.90
C MET A 6 -6.32 -6.58 5.17
N LEU A 7 -5.09 -6.09 5.16
CA LEU A 7 -3.89 -6.92 5.24
C LEU A 7 -3.41 -7.14 6.67
N MET A 8 -3.61 -6.15 7.54
CA MET A 8 -3.14 -6.18 8.91
C MET A 8 -3.99 -5.25 9.77
N GLU A 9 -4.36 -5.71 10.96
CA GLU A 9 -5.11 -4.94 11.97
C GLU A 9 -4.49 -5.18 13.33
N ASN A 10 -4.35 -4.14 14.15
CA ASN A 10 -3.73 -4.22 15.48
C ASN A 10 -2.36 -4.92 15.48
N SER A 11 -1.54 -4.64 14.47
CA SER A 11 -0.25 -5.29 14.23
C SER A 11 -0.31 -6.80 13.95
N VAL A 12 -1.51 -7.36 13.76
CA VAL A 12 -1.73 -8.77 13.42
C VAL A 12 -2.04 -8.88 11.93
N ILE A 13 -1.21 -9.63 11.22
CA ILE A 13 -1.41 -9.90 9.79
C ILE A 13 -2.67 -10.75 9.63
N ASN A 14 -3.51 -10.39 8.65
CA ASN A 14 -4.77 -11.07 8.39
C ASN A 14 -4.52 -12.58 8.14
N PRO A 15 -5.10 -13.51 8.92
CA PRO A 15 -4.86 -14.94 8.76
C PRO A 15 -5.23 -15.50 7.39
N ARG A 16 -6.09 -14.81 6.63
CA ARG A 16 -6.51 -15.22 5.28
C ARG A 16 -5.43 -14.95 4.21
N ILE A 17 -4.38 -14.17 4.51
CA ILE A 17 -3.26 -13.97 3.58
C ILE A 17 -2.14 -14.96 3.91
N HIS A 18 -1.73 -15.73 2.91
CA HIS A 18 -0.74 -16.79 3.09
C HIS A 18 0.61 -16.43 2.45
N PRO A 19 1.73 -16.90 3.04
CA PRO A 19 3.07 -16.69 2.48
C PRO A 19 3.28 -17.43 1.14
N ASN A 20 2.60 -18.56 0.94
CA ASN A 20 2.83 -19.46 -0.20
C ASN A 20 1.91 -19.18 -1.42
N VAL A 21 1.36 -17.96 -1.53
CA VAL A 21 0.48 -17.61 -2.66
C VAL A 21 1.31 -17.25 -3.90
N ALA A 22 1.00 -17.88 -5.04
CA ALA A 22 1.71 -17.65 -6.31
C ALA A 22 1.52 -16.24 -6.91
N SER A 23 0.44 -15.54 -6.53
CA SER A 23 0.12 -14.20 -7.05
C SER A 23 1.08 -13.13 -6.54
N ARG A 24 2.11 -12.83 -7.34
CA ARG A 24 3.02 -11.69 -7.12
C ARG A 24 2.67 -10.56 -8.09
N LYS A 25 2.43 -9.37 -7.55
CA LYS A 25 2.12 -8.16 -8.33
C LYS A 25 2.76 -6.95 -7.67
N ILE A 26 2.87 -5.83 -8.39
CA ILE A 26 3.06 -4.54 -7.75
C ILE A 26 1.87 -4.29 -6.83
N ARG A 27 2.15 -3.97 -5.56
CA ARG A 27 1.13 -3.73 -4.53
C ARG A 27 1.27 -2.31 -4.03
N ASN A 28 0.14 -1.65 -3.83
CA ASN A 28 0.04 -0.40 -3.11
C ASN A 28 -0.75 -0.62 -1.82
N GLY A 29 -0.65 0.32 -0.89
CA GLY A 29 -1.42 0.24 0.34
C GLY A 29 -1.37 1.55 1.10
N VAL A 30 -2.33 1.70 1.99
CA VAL A 30 -2.34 2.77 2.99
C VAL A 30 -2.46 2.14 4.37
N GLY A 31 -1.70 2.67 5.31
CA GLY A 31 -1.72 2.21 6.68
C GLY A 31 -1.52 3.31 7.68
N ILE A 32 -1.64 2.95 8.96
CA ILE A 32 -1.37 3.82 10.09
C ILE A 32 -0.22 3.21 10.88
N ASN A 33 0.81 4.02 11.16
CA ASN A 33 1.90 3.59 12.03
C ASN A 33 1.61 3.87 13.51
N LYS A 34 2.47 3.37 14.40
CA LYS A 34 2.35 3.55 15.86
C LYS A 34 2.22 5.01 16.35
N HIS A 35 2.56 5.98 15.51
CA HIS A 35 2.46 7.41 15.83
C HIS A 35 1.15 8.04 15.34
N GLY A 36 0.24 7.25 14.76
CA GLY A 36 -0.99 7.74 14.16
C GLY A 36 -0.80 8.38 12.78
N ASN A 37 0.39 8.29 12.19
CA ASN A 37 0.66 8.87 10.89
C ASN A 37 0.19 7.93 9.76
N ALA A 38 -0.47 8.51 8.76
CA ALA A 38 -0.79 7.81 7.53
C ALA A 38 0.50 7.49 6.75
N VAL A 39 0.64 6.25 6.31
CA VAL A 39 1.75 5.76 5.50
C VAL A 39 1.18 5.23 4.19
N PHE A 40 1.62 5.80 3.07
CA PHE A 40 1.31 5.30 1.73
C PHE A 40 2.50 4.51 1.21
N LEU A 41 2.25 3.32 0.68
CA LEU A 41 3.27 2.39 0.23
C LEU A 41 2.98 1.94 -1.19
N LEU A 42 4.03 1.78 -1.98
CA LEU A 42 4.00 1.17 -3.30
C LEU A 42 5.25 0.29 -3.45
N SER A 43 5.07 -1.00 -3.74
CA SER A 43 6.20 -1.90 -3.96
C SER A 43 6.86 -1.61 -5.32
N GLN A 44 8.19 -1.59 -5.37
CA GLN A 44 8.92 -1.43 -6.64
C GLN A 44 9.03 -2.75 -7.41
N GLN A 45 8.88 -3.88 -6.72
CA GLN A 45 8.94 -5.23 -7.28
C GLN A 45 7.66 -6.00 -6.94
N ALA A 46 7.41 -7.06 -7.73
CA ALA A 46 6.24 -7.90 -7.54
C ALA A 46 6.32 -8.66 -6.21
N THR A 47 5.28 -8.53 -5.39
CA THR A 47 5.18 -9.15 -4.07
C THR A 47 3.80 -9.77 -3.83
N ASN A 48 3.73 -10.75 -2.93
CA ASN A 48 2.46 -11.27 -2.44
C ASN A 48 1.97 -10.39 -1.27
N PHE A 49 0.72 -10.59 -0.84
CA PHE A 49 0.15 -9.77 0.24
C PHE A 49 0.84 -9.97 1.59
N TYR A 50 1.32 -11.19 1.87
CA TYR A 50 1.96 -11.53 3.13
C TYR A 50 3.30 -10.82 3.29
N ASP A 51 4.19 -10.95 2.30
CA ASP A 51 5.51 -10.31 2.27
C ASP A 51 5.37 -8.78 2.32
N PHE A 52 4.38 -8.23 1.61
CA PHE A 52 4.05 -6.79 1.66
C PHE A 52 3.64 -6.32 3.06
N ALA A 53 2.77 -7.07 3.75
CA ALA A 53 2.34 -6.76 5.11
C ALA A 53 3.49 -6.91 6.12
N CYS A 54 4.30 -7.97 6.00
CA CYS A 54 5.49 -8.18 6.81
C CYS A 54 6.49 -7.02 6.67
N TYR A 55 6.75 -6.55 5.44
CA TYR A 55 7.61 -5.40 5.21
C TYR A 55 7.06 -4.13 5.87
N ALA A 56 5.77 -3.83 5.67
CA ALA A 56 5.14 -2.65 6.25
C ALA A 56 5.22 -2.66 7.79
N LYS A 57 4.97 -3.81 8.41
CA LYS A 57 5.10 -3.99 9.85
C LYS A 57 6.56 -3.81 10.32
N ALA A 58 7.49 -4.56 9.74
CA ALA A 58 8.86 -4.65 10.24
C ALA A 58 9.74 -3.43 9.91
N LYS A 59 9.49 -2.75 8.79
CA LYS A 59 10.33 -1.62 8.32
C LYS A 59 9.70 -0.26 8.52
N LEU A 60 8.37 -0.19 8.53
CA LEU A 60 7.65 1.09 8.57
C LEU A 60 6.79 1.25 9.84
N ASN A 61 6.82 0.25 10.75
CA ASN A 61 6.05 0.22 11.99
C ASN A 61 4.54 0.47 11.76
N VAL A 62 4.02 -0.03 10.65
CA VAL A 62 2.59 0.02 10.34
C VAL A 62 1.86 -1.00 11.21
N GLU A 63 0.74 -0.60 11.80
CA GLU A 63 -0.08 -1.43 12.69
C GLU A 63 -1.43 -1.79 12.04
N GLN A 64 -1.91 -0.93 11.14
CA GLN A 64 -3.11 -1.16 10.33
C GLN A 64 -2.76 -0.95 8.87
N LEU A 65 -3.08 -1.90 8.00
CA LEU A 65 -2.71 -1.85 6.59
C LEU A 65 -3.85 -2.32 5.70
N LEU A 66 -4.31 -1.44 4.82
CA LEU A 66 -5.32 -1.69 3.82
C LEU A 66 -4.68 -1.72 2.42
N TYR A 67 -4.97 -2.78 1.65
CA TYR A 67 -4.62 -2.82 0.23
C TYR A 67 -5.51 -1.86 -0.55
N LEU A 68 -4.89 -1.04 -1.40
CA LEU A 68 -5.59 -0.17 -2.34
C LEU A 68 -5.73 -0.93 -3.68
N ASP A 69 -6.79 -0.66 -4.44
CA ASP A 69 -6.99 -1.37 -5.71
C ASP A 69 -5.87 -1.03 -6.72
N GLY A 70 -5.52 -2.03 -7.54
CA GLY A 70 -4.74 -1.87 -8.75
C GLY A 70 -3.49 -2.75 -8.84
N THR A 71 -3.31 -3.37 -10.01
CA THR A 71 -1.98 -3.78 -10.52
C THR A 71 -1.24 -2.57 -11.13
N ILE A 72 -2.01 -1.55 -11.55
CA ILE A 72 -1.53 -0.29 -12.08
C ILE A 72 -1.61 0.72 -10.93
N SER A 73 -0.46 1.17 -10.46
CA SER A 73 -0.38 2.13 -9.36
C SER A 73 0.83 3.01 -9.57
N HIS A 74 0.62 4.32 -9.50
CA HIS A 74 1.68 5.31 -9.62
C HIS A 74 1.68 6.18 -8.36
N MET A 75 2.88 6.60 -7.96
CA MET A 75 3.08 7.53 -6.86
C MET A 75 3.74 8.79 -7.41
N TYR A 76 3.17 9.93 -7.08
CA TYR A 76 3.79 11.23 -7.29
C TYR A 76 4.13 11.83 -5.92
N MET A 77 5.34 12.37 -5.83
CA MET A 77 5.79 13.14 -4.68
C MET A 77 6.22 14.51 -5.19
N LYS A 78 5.83 15.58 -4.48
CA LYS A 78 6.18 16.94 -4.87
C LYS A 78 7.70 17.08 -5.06
N GLY A 79 8.12 17.60 -6.21
CA GLY A 79 9.53 17.72 -6.60
C GLY A 79 10.10 16.49 -7.32
N GLY A 80 9.34 15.40 -7.42
CA GLY A 80 9.67 14.24 -8.25
C GLY A 80 9.13 14.38 -9.67
N ALA A 81 9.56 13.46 -10.55
CA ALA A 81 9.01 13.36 -11.89
C ALA A 81 7.54 12.92 -11.86
N ILE A 82 6.74 13.45 -12.78
CA ILE A 82 5.36 12.99 -12.99
C ILE A 82 5.44 11.61 -13.68
N PRO A 83 4.87 10.55 -13.08
CA PRO A 83 4.89 9.23 -13.70
C PRO A 83 4.19 9.23 -15.06
N TRP A 84 4.80 8.60 -16.06
CA TRP A 84 4.15 8.39 -17.35
C TRP A 84 2.99 7.40 -17.20
N GLN A 85 1.89 7.65 -17.89
CA GLN A 85 0.68 6.87 -17.74
C GLN A 85 0.03 6.56 -19.08
N ARG A 86 -0.24 5.27 -19.31
CA ARG A 86 -0.87 4.77 -20.54
C ARG A 86 -2.40 4.79 -20.51
N TYR A 87 -3.00 4.58 -19.35
CA TYR A 87 -4.46 4.42 -19.16
C TYR A 87 -4.94 5.46 -18.16
N PRO A 88 -6.14 6.06 -18.29
CA PRO A 88 -6.62 7.09 -17.37
C PRO A 88 -6.65 6.63 -15.91
N PHE A 89 -6.41 7.56 -14.97
CA PHE A 89 -6.56 7.26 -13.54
C PHE A 89 -8.04 7.13 -13.20
N VAL A 90 -8.39 6.07 -12.47
CA VAL A 90 -9.76 5.88 -11.95
C VAL A 90 -9.92 6.52 -10.57
N THR A 91 -8.84 6.64 -9.80
CA THR A 91 -8.85 7.24 -8.46
C THR A 91 -7.52 7.93 -8.18
N MET A 92 -7.57 9.11 -7.60
CA MET A 92 -6.40 9.85 -7.11
C MET A 92 -6.61 10.19 -5.63
N ILE A 93 -5.58 9.97 -4.83
CA ILE A 93 -5.56 10.35 -3.41
C ILE A 93 -4.43 11.37 -3.26
N SER A 94 -4.75 12.56 -2.78
CA SER A 94 -3.78 13.59 -2.41
C SER A 94 -3.77 13.77 -0.90
N VAL A 95 -2.57 14.04 -0.36
CA VAL A 95 -2.39 14.39 1.05
C VAL A 95 -1.70 15.74 1.08
N GLU A 96 -2.32 16.68 1.79
CA GLU A 96 -1.78 18.01 2.01
C GLU A 96 -1.85 18.33 3.51
N ARG A 97 -0.81 19.01 4.01
CA ARG A 97 -0.83 19.51 5.38
C ARG A 97 -1.70 20.76 5.42
N LYS A 98 -2.79 20.72 6.19
CA LYS A 98 -3.60 21.91 6.42
C LYS A 98 -2.74 22.94 7.18
N GLY A 99 -2.60 24.13 6.59
CA GLY A 99 -1.95 25.29 7.22
C GLY A 99 -2.76 25.87 8.35
#